data_AF-A0A508AHV7-F1
#
_entry.id   AF-A0A508AHV7-F1
#
_cell.length_a   1.000
_cell.length_b   1.000
_cell.length_c   1.000
_cell.angle_alpha   90.00
_cell.angle_beta   90.00
_cell.angle_gamma   90.00
#
_symmetry.space_group_name_H-M   'P 1'
#
loop_
_entity.id
_entity.type
_entity.pdbx_description
1 polymer ?
#
loop_
_entity_poly.entity_id
_entity_poly.type
_entity_poly.pdbx_seq_one_letter_code
_entity_poly.pdbx_strand_id
1 'polypeptide(L)'
;MQKSMLMNCAACTNPMSRRATSCPACGHPNSTVMWQALGVLALGALLLFSLVWWRAAAWDADYERGMRSVAESIERDYAIESRKIPAGAGRCDLSRHLESIYREIHDDAKREEWRANAARACGDPSSQQASAL
;
A
#
# COMPACT_ATOMS: atom_id res chain seq x y z
N MET A 1 34.77 -40.63 -20.35
CA MET A 1 34.32 -41.61 -19.34
C MET A 1 33.01 -41.09 -18.72
N GLN A 2 31.85 -41.63 -19.09
CA GLN A 2 30.58 -41.27 -18.45
C GLN A 2 30.58 -41.86 -17.03
N LYS A 3 30.71 -41.00 -16.02
CA LYS A 3 30.55 -41.38 -14.61
C LYS A 3 29.10 -41.87 -14.47
N SER A 4 28.92 -43.16 -14.20
CA SER A 4 27.61 -43.77 -14.01
C SER A 4 26.82 -42.98 -12.96
N MET A 5 25.81 -42.22 -13.40
CA MET A 5 24.96 -41.40 -12.52
C MET A 5 23.91 -42.24 -11.76
N LEU A 6 24.26 -43.49 -11.44
CA LEU A 6 23.41 -44.37 -10.68
C LEU A 6 23.67 -44.14 -9.19
N MET A 7 22.59 -44.14 -8.42
CA MET A 7 22.62 -44.18 -6.97
C MET A 7 21.80 -45.37 -6.50
N ASN A 8 22.07 -45.86 -5.30
CA ASN A 8 21.31 -46.98 -4.74
C ASN A 8 20.02 -46.46 -4.10
N CYS A 9 18.93 -47.20 -4.29
CA CYS A 9 17.69 -46.94 -3.57
C CYS A 9 17.90 -47.11 -2.06
N ALA A 10 17.44 -46.15 -1.25
CA ALA A 10 17.57 -46.23 0.21
C ALA A 10 16.76 -47.39 0.82
N ALA A 11 15.69 -47.85 0.15
CA ALA A 11 14.81 -48.91 0.66
C ALA A 11 15.26 -50.31 0.24
N CYS A 12 15.61 -50.51 -1.04
CA CYS A 12 15.91 -51.84 -1.58
C CYS A 12 17.35 -52.00 -2.10
N THR A 13 18.20 -50.98 -1.98
CA THR A 13 19.61 -50.94 -2.43
C THR A 13 19.86 -51.14 -3.93
N ASN A 14 18.83 -51.40 -4.73
CA ASN A 14 18.96 -51.53 -6.18
C ASN A 14 19.46 -50.23 -6.82
N PRO A 15 20.32 -50.32 -7.85
CA PRO A 15 20.83 -49.16 -8.56
C PRO A 15 19.71 -48.50 -9.36
N MET A 16 19.62 -47.17 -9.27
CA MET A 16 18.63 -46.36 -9.98
C MET A 16 19.22 -45.02 -10.43
N SER A 17 18.61 -44.40 -11.43
CA SER A 17 19.00 -43.07 -11.90
C SER A 17 18.73 -42.01 -10.83
N ARG A 18 19.66 -41.06 -10.63
CA ARG A 18 19.45 -39.89 -9.76
C ARG A 18 18.22 -39.05 -10.13
N ARG A 19 17.80 -39.10 -11.40
CA ARG A 19 16.65 -38.35 -11.94
C ARG A 19 15.32 -39.11 -11.83
N ALA A 20 15.32 -40.38 -11.44
CA ALA A 20 14.08 -41.13 -11.29
C ALA A 20 13.27 -40.58 -10.11
N THR A 21 11.98 -40.34 -10.29
CA THR A 21 11.06 -39.88 -9.24
C THR A 21 10.79 -40.96 -8.19
N SER A 22 10.86 -42.23 -8.58
CA SER A 22 10.75 -43.38 -7.70
C SER A 22 11.71 -44.50 -8.13
N CYS A 23 12.02 -45.41 -7.21
CA CYS A 23 12.78 -46.61 -7.53
C CYS A 23 11.96 -47.54 -8.45
N PRO A 24 12.47 -47.97 -9.61
CA PRO A 24 11.72 -48.84 -10.51
C PRO A 24 11.51 -50.25 -9.95
N ALA A 25 12.34 -50.68 -8.99
CA ALA A 25 12.26 -52.01 -8.41
C ALA A 25 11.23 -52.12 -7.27
N CYS A 26 11.13 -51.11 -6.41
CA CYS A 26 10.28 -51.16 -5.21
C CYS A 26 9.24 -50.03 -5.12
N GLY A 27 9.23 -49.07 -6.05
CA GLY A 27 8.31 -47.93 -6.06
C GLY A 27 8.60 -46.84 -5.03
N HIS A 28 9.60 -47.01 -4.15
CA HIS A 28 9.89 -46.02 -3.11
C HIS A 28 10.30 -44.67 -3.71
N PRO A 29 9.75 -43.54 -3.24
CA PRO A 29 10.05 -42.22 -3.79
C PRO A 29 11.51 -41.83 -3.58
N ASN A 30 12.02 -41.03 -4.52
CA ASN A 30 13.36 -40.44 -4.46
C ASN A 30 13.30 -39.05 -3.82
N SER A 31 13.74 -38.96 -2.56
CA SER A 31 13.76 -37.70 -1.81
C SER A 31 14.61 -36.61 -2.46
N THR A 32 15.68 -36.98 -3.18
CA THR A 32 16.60 -36.03 -3.83
C THR A 32 15.90 -35.14 -4.85
N VAL A 33 15.02 -35.73 -5.68
CA VAL A 33 14.26 -35.00 -6.71
C VAL A 33 13.24 -34.09 -6.06
N MET A 34 12.60 -34.55 -4.98
CA MET A 34 11.65 -33.76 -4.21
C MET A 34 12.31 -32.53 -3.58
N TRP A 35 13.50 -32.69 -2.96
CA TRP A 35 14.26 -31.58 -2.40
C TRP A 35 14.72 -30.57 -3.44
N GLN A 36 15.12 -31.02 -4.63
CA GLN A 36 15.47 -30.14 -5.74
C GLN A 36 14.26 -29.31 -6.21
N ALA A 37 13.08 -29.94 -6.33
CA ALA A 37 11.86 -29.23 -6.71
C ALA A 37 11.47 -28.17 -5.67
N LEU A 38 11.53 -28.51 -4.37
CA LEU A 38 11.27 -27.57 -3.28
C LEU A 38 12.27 -26.40 -3.26
N GLY A 39 13.55 -26.68 -3.50
CA GLY A 39 14.58 -25.64 -3.56
C GLY A 39 14.35 -24.62 -4.67
N VAL A 40 13.93 -25.07 -5.86
CA VAL A 40 13.59 -24.18 -6.98
C VAL A 40 12.37 -23.32 -6.66
N LEU A 41 11.33 -23.91 -6.06
CA LEU A 41 10.14 -23.16 -5.64
C LEU A 41 10.46 -22.10 -4.57
N ALA A 42 11.29 -22.43 -3.59
CA ALA A 42 11.69 -21.50 -2.54
C ALA A 42 12.50 -20.32 -3.10
N LEU A 43 13.45 -20.58 -4.01
CA LEU A 43 14.21 -19.53 -4.70
C LEU A 43 13.30 -18.64 -5.55
N GLY A 44 12.36 -19.24 -6.30
CA GLY A 44 11.39 -18.48 -7.09
C GLY A 44 10.51 -17.58 -6.21
N ALA A 45 10.02 -18.10 -5.10
CA ALA A 45 9.20 -17.33 -4.15
C ALA A 45 9.98 -16.16 -3.54
N LEU A 46 11.25 -16.36 -3.16
CA LEU A 46 12.10 -15.28 -2.63
C LEU A 46 12.34 -14.17 -3.65
N LEU A 47 12.58 -14.51 -4.91
CA LEU A 47 12.75 -13.51 -5.98
C LEU A 47 11.48 -12.71 -6.20
N LEU A 48 10.32 -13.37 -6.26
CA LEU A 48 9.04 -12.69 -6.39
C LEU A 48 8.74 -11.79 -5.18
N PHE A 49 8.99 -12.28 -3.97
CA PHE A 49 8.80 -11.50 -2.76
C PHE A 49 9.71 -10.27 -2.74
N SER A 50 10.99 -10.42 -3.11
CA SER A 50 11.92 -9.29 -3.23
C SER A 50 11.46 -8.26 -4.26
N LEU A 51 10.91 -8.71 -5.39
CA LEU A 51 10.44 -7.82 -6.46
C LEU A 51 9.17 -7.06 -6.05
N VAL A 52 8.25 -7.73 -5.37
CA VAL A 52 7.06 -7.10 -4.77
C VAL A 52 7.47 -6.10 -3.70
N TRP A 53 8.42 -6.44 -2.83
CA TRP A 53 8.92 -5.56 -1.78
C TRP A 53 9.57 -4.29 -2.35
N TRP A 54 10.42 -4.43 -3.38
CA TRP A 54 10.99 -3.29 -4.10
C TRP A 54 9.93 -2.39 -4.72
N ARG A 55 8.88 -2.99 -5.30
CA ARG A 55 7.79 -2.23 -5.92
C ARG A 55 6.93 -1.50 -4.89
N ALA A 56 6.67 -2.12 -3.74
CA ALA A 56 5.97 -1.50 -2.63
C ALA A 56 6.75 -0.29 -2.08
N ALA A 57 8.06 -0.44 -1.86
CA ALA A 57 8.91 0.66 -1.40
C ALA A 57 8.98 1.83 -2.41
N ALA A 58 8.94 1.53 -3.72
CA ALA A 58 8.85 2.58 -4.73
C ALA A 58 7.49 3.29 -4.75
N TRP A 59 6.41 2.59 -4.38
CA TRP A 59 5.06 3.13 -4.44
C TRP A 59 4.82 4.21 -3.39
N ASP A 60 5.41 4.09 -2.19
CA ASP A 60 5.31 5.10 -1.14
C ASP A 60 5.84 6.47 -1.60
N ALA A 61 6.95 6.48 -2.35
CA ALA A 61 7.57 7.72 -2.85
C ALA A 61 6.79 8.40 -3.99
N ASP A 62 6.01 7.63 -4.75
CA ASP A 62 5.12 8.16 -5.80
C ASP A 62 3.76 8.58 -5.22
N TYR A 63 3.28 7.87 -4.18
CA TYR A 63 2.02 8.19 -3.50
C TYR A 63 2.06 9.56 -2.84
N GLU A 64 3.13 9.90 -2.12
CA GLU A 64 3.28 11.24 -1.53
C GLU A 64 3.26 12.35 -2.58
N ARG A 65 3.92 12.14 -3.73
CA ARG A 65 3.95 13.13 -4.81
C ARG A 65 2.58 13.32 -5.46
N GLY A 66 1.81 12.25 -5.62
CA GLY A 66 0.43 12.31 -6.11
C GLY A 66 -0.50 13.05 -5.16
N MET A 67 -0.38 12.80 -3.85
CA MET A 67 -1.23 13.48 -2.86
C MET A 67 -0.96 14.98 -2.78
N ARG A 68 0.30 15.42 -2.93
CA ARG A 68 0.63 16.86 -2.98
C ARG A 68 0.00 17.56 -4.19
N SER A 69 0.03 16.96 -5.38
CA SER A 69 -0.54 17.59 -6.58
C SER A 69 -2.07 17.66 -6.53
N VAL A 70 -2.73 16.66 -5.94
CA VAL A 70 -4.19 16.69 -5.70
C VAL A 70 -4.54 17.77 -4.68
N ALA A 71 -3.79 17.87 -3.57
CA ALA A 71 -3.99 18.93 -2.58
C ALA A 71 -3.87 20.33 -3.21
N GLU A 72 -2.84 20.57 -4.04
CA GLU A 72 -2.67 21.84 -4.76
C GLU A 72 -3.80 22.15 -5.76
N SER A 73 -4.35 21.12 -6.42
CA SER A 73 -5.49 21.29 -7.32
C SER A 73 -6.75 21.68 -6.55
N ILE A 74 -7.01 21.00 -5.44
CA ILE A 74 -8.16 21.29 -4.57
C ILE A 74 -8.06 22.71 -4.00
N GLU A 75 -6.88 23.14 -3.55
CA GLU A 75 -6.67 24.50 -3.07
C GLU A 75 -6.92 25.55 -4.15
N ARG A 76 -6.45 25.32 -5.39
CA ARG A 76 -6.69 26.24 -6.51
C ARG A 76 -8.16 26.33 -6.87
N ASP A 77 -8.83 25.18 -7.01
CA ASP A 77 -10.25 25.14 -7.36
C ASP A 77 -11.09 25.79 -6.26
N TYR A 78 -10.74 25.54 -5.00
CA TYR A 78 -11.38 26.18 -3.85
C TYR A 78 -11.17 27.70 -3.82
N ALA A 79 -9.97 28.20 -4.11
CA ALA A 79 -9.69 29.64 -4.15
C ALA A 79 -10.43 30.38 -5.28
N ILE A 80 -10.83 29.66 -6.34
CA ILE A 80 -11.66 30.20 -7.42
C ILE A 80 -13.13 30.21 -7.00
N GLU A 81 -13.62 29.10 -6.45
CA GLU A 81 -15.04 28.97 -6.09
C GLU A 81 -15.42 29.82 -4.88
N SER A 82 -14.54 29.93 -3.89
CA SER A 82 -14.77 30.75 -2.69
C SER A 82 -14.91 32.26 -2.99
N ARG A 83 -14.39 32.74 -4.13
CA ARG A 83 -14.62 34.13 -4.60
C ARG A 83 -16.04 34.36 -5.10
N LYS A 84 -16.72 33.32 -5.57
CA LYS A 84 -18.11 33.42 -6.07
C LYS A 84 -19.14 33.45 -4.95
N ILE A 85 -18.75 33.05 -3.74
CA ILE A 85 -19.65 32.98 -2.59
C ILE A 85 -19.71 34.35 -1.90
N PRO A 86 -20.89 35.01 -1.86
CA PRO A 86 -21.04 36.27 -1.17
C PRO A 86 -20.69 36.12 0.31
N ALA A 87 -20.05 37.13 0.89
CA ALA A 87 -19.68 37.11 2.30
C ALA A 87 -20.95 36.95 3.16
N GLY A 88 -21.00 35.90 3.99
CA GLY A 88 -22.18 35.55 4.78
C GLY A 88 -22.27 34.05 5.09
N ALA A 89 -23.47 33.59 5.44
CA ALA A 89 -23.74 32.23 5.94
C ALA A 89 -23.20 31.09 5.05
N GLY A 90 -23.21 31.27 3.72
CA GLY A 90 -22.72 30.26 2.77
C GLY A 90 -21.21 30.00 2.87
N ARG A 91 -20.41 30.98 3.31
CA ARG A 91 -18.96 30.81 3.48
C ARG A 91 -18.61 30.01 4.75
N CYS A 92 -19.47 30.08 5.76
CA CYS A 92 -19.28 29.36 7.03
C CYS A 92 -19.68 27.88 6.92
N ASP A 93 -20.77 27.58 6.21
CA ASP A 93 -21.21 26.19 6.02
C ASP A 93 -20.21 25.39 5.17
N LEU A 94 -19.66 26.04 4.14
CA LEU A 94 -18.58 25.47 3.34
C LEU A 94 -17.30 25.23 4.17
N SER A 95 -16.95 26.16 5.07
CA SER A 95 -15.78 25.99 5.93
C SER A 95 -15.93 24.78 6.87
N ARG A 96 -17.14 24.55 7.39
CA ARG A 96 -17.45 23.44 8.29
C ARG A 96 -17.45 22.10 7.55
N HIS A 97 -17.93 22.09 6.29
CA HIS A 97 -17.85 20.91 5.44
C HIS A 97 -16.40 20.52 5.13
N LEU A 98 -15.55 21.48 4.80
CA LEU A 98 -14.12 21.26 4.59
C LEU A 98 -13.39 20.78 5.84
N GLU A 99 -13.77 21.27 7.02
CA GLU A 99 -13.21 20.79 8.29
C GLU A 99 -13.45 19.28 8.47
N SER A 100 -14.63 18.76 8.08
CA SER A 100 -14.92 17.33 8.16
C SER A 100 -14.02 16.49 7.24
N ILE A 101 -13.76 16.98 6.02
CA ILE A 101 -12.89 16.31 5.05
C ILE A 101 -11.43 16.34 5.53
N TYR A 102 -10.96 17.48 6.05
CA TYR A 102 -9.59 17.62 6.56
C TYR A 102 -9.32 16.80 7.83
N ARG A 103 -10.35 16.55 8.65
CA ARG A 103 -10.22 15.74 9.87
C ARG A 103 -9.85 14.29 9.56
N GLU A 104 -10.12 13.82 8.35
CA GLU A 104 -9.83 12.45 7.90
C GLU A 104 -8.42 12.28 7.27
N ILE A 105 -7.78 13.38 6.84
CA ILE A 105 -6.57 13.34 5.98
C ILE A 105 -5.25 13.60 6.76
N HIS A 106 -5.27 13.64 8.10
CA HIS A 106 -4.07 13.66 8.95
C HIS A 106 -3.13 14.88 8.80
N ASP A 107 -3.36 15.91 9.63
CA ASP A 107 -2.26 16.67 10.27
C ASP A 107 -2.83 17.59 11.36
N ASP A 108 -2.54 17.29 12.64
CA ASP A 108 -3.06 18.08 13.76
C ASP A 108 -2.47 19.51 13.80
N ALA A 109 -1.25 19.69 13.26
CA ALA A 109 -0.55 20.98 13.23
C ALA A 109 -1.23 22.02 12.31
N LYS A 110 -1.74 21.61 11.15
CA LYS A 110 -2.46 22.53 10.24
C LYS A 110 -3.87 22.85 10.73
N ARG A 111 -4.41 22.08 11.67
CA ARG A 111 -5.78 22.24 12.19
C ARG A 111 -5.96 23.56 12.94
N GLU A 112 -4.96 23.97 13.73
CA GLU A 112 -5.05 25.20 14.53
C GLU A 112 -4.98 26.46 13.66
N GLU A 113 -4.10 26.49 12.67
CA GLU A 113 -4.01 27.59 11.71
C GLU A 113 -5.31 27.74 10.91
N TRP A 114 -5.90 26.61 10.49
CA TRP A 114 -7.15 26.62 9.75
C TRP A 114 -8.33 27.10 10.61
N ARG A 115 -8.43 26.64 11.88
CA ARG A 115 -9.43 27.14 12.84
C ARG A 115 -9.30 28.66 13.06
N ALA A 116 -8.08 29.16 13.18
CA ALA A 116 -7.83 30.60 13.36
C ALA A 116 -8.22 31.43 12.11
N ASN A 117 -8.07 30.87 10.90
CA ASN A 117 -8.50 31.51 9.66
C ASN A 117 -10.03 31.43 9.47
N ALA A 118 -10.65 30.29 9.78
CA ALA A 118 -12.10 30.10 9.71
C ALA A 118 -12.84 31.01 10.70
N ALA A 119 -12.35 31.14 11.93
CA ALA A 119 -12.90 32.06 12.92
C ALA A 119 -12.85 33.53 12.45
N ARG A 120 -11.76 33.94 11.80
CA ARG A 120 -11.64 35.27 11.17
C ARG A 120 -12.61 35.48 10.01
N ALA A 121 -12.84 34.45 9.20
CA ALA A 121 -13.73 34.53 8.04
C ALA A 121 -15.22 34.56 8.41
N CYS A 122 -15.60 33.91 9.50
CA CYS A 122 -16.99 33.79 9.95
C CYS A 122 -17.42 34.82 10.99
N GLY A 123 -16.48 35.55 11.59
CA GLY A 123 -16.73 36.28 12.82
C GLY A 123 -16.95 35.32 13.99
N ASP A 124 -16.79 35.83 15.21
CA ASP A 124 -16.87 35.04 16.44
C ASP A 124 -18.19 34.22 16.46
N PRO A 125 -18.17 32.87 16.55
CA PRO A 125 -19.39 32.05 16.48
C PRO A 125 -20.39 32.35 17.60
N SER A 126 -19.92 32.99 18.68
CA SER A 126 -20.74 33.54 19.77
C SER A 126 -21.69 34.65 19.30
N SER A 127 -21.37 35.35 18.21
CA SER A 127 -22.19 36.42 17.65
C SER A 127 -23.31 35.91 16.71
N GLN A 128 -23.17 34.72 16.13
CA GLN A 128 -24.19 34.17 15.22
C GLN A 128 -25.34 33.46 15.95
N GLN A 129 -25.11 32.92 17.15
CA GLN A 129 -26.19 32.40 18.00
C GLN A 129 -27.13 33.48 18.51
N ALA A 130 -26.70 34.75 18.56
CA ALA A 130 -27.53 35.87 18.98
C ALA A 130 -28.55 36.32 17.91
N SER A 131 -28.37 35.94 16.65
CA SER A 131 -29.24 36.34 15.53
C SER A 131 -30.27 35.27 15.13
N ALA A 132 -30.27 34.13 15.80
CA ALA A 132 -31.18 33.00 15.53
C ALA A 132 -32.27 32.82 16.62
N LEU A 133 -32.39 33.77 17.53
CA LEU A 133 -33.47 33.94 18.50
C LEU A 133 -34.28 35.18 18.13
#